data_AF-A0A3D3CMG9-F1
#
_entry.id   AF-A0A3D3CMG9-F1
#
_cell.length_a   1.000
_cell.length_b   1.000
_cell.length_c   1.000
_cell.angle_alpha   90.00
_cell.angle_beta   90.00
_cell.angle_gamma   90.00
#
_symmetry.space_group_name_H-M   'P 1'
#
loop_
_entity.id
_entity.type
_entity.pdbx_description
1 polymer ?
#
loop_
_entity_poly.entity_id
_entity_poly.type
_entity_poly.pdbx_seq_one_letter_code
_entity_poly.pdbx_strand_id
1 'polypeptide(L)'
;MILGNSCTRDCGFCSVRSDAPAQPDINEPERVADAALELGLRYAVITSVTRDDLPDGGASQFAETIRAVRRKLPDAKIEVLTPDFKGDANALKIVLDAAPDVFNHNVETVKRLYDTVRPQADYECSLNVLKNAKAMAPNIKTKSGLMLGLGETIDEVTALFKDLIGAGCDFLTVGQYLRPTKKNLPVVE
;
A
#
# COMPACT_ATOMS: atom_id res chain seq x y z
N MET A 1 1.24 8.70 -7.14
CA MET A 1 1.68 7.31 -7.40
C MET A 1 3.10 7.39 -7.94
N ILE A 2 4.05 6.74 -7.27
CA ILE A 2 5.47 6.70 -7.64
C ILE A 2 5.82 5.38 -8.33
N LEU A 3 7.03 5.28 -8.89
CA LEU A 3 7.56 4.10 -9.59
C LEU A 3 6.84 3.76 -10.90
N GLY A 4 6.16 4.75 -11.49
CA GLY A 4 5.45 4.62 -12.77
C GLY A 4 4.02 4.10 -12.65
N ASN A 5 3.50 3.57 -13.75
CA ASN A 5 2.11 3.11 -13.92
C ASN A 5 1.99 1.66 -14.41
N SER A 6 3.11 0.93 -14.36
CA SER A 6 3.28 -0.47 -14.78
C SER A 6 3.67 -1.31 -13.57
N CYS A 7 2.89 -2.34 -13.27
CA CYS A 7 3.06 -3.16 -12.07
C CYS A 7 3.64 -4.54 -12.44
N THR A 8 4.50 -5.09 -11.58
CA THR A 8 4.96 -6.48 -11.71
C THR A 8 3.90 -7.52 -11.33
N ARG A 9 2.75 -7.08 -10.82
CA ARG A 9 1.63 -7.91 -10.37
C ARG A 9 0.31 -7.53 -11.02
N ASP A 10 -0.59 -8.49 -11.14
CA ASP A 10 -1.87 -8.43 -11.83
C ASP A 10 -3.04 -8.77 -10.89
N CYS A 11 -3.29 -7.91 -9.90
CA CYS A 11 -4.41 -8.10 -8.97
C CYS A 11 -5.75 -7.97 -9.71
N GLY A 12 -6.66 -8.92 -9.54
CA GLY A 12 -7.89 -9.03 -10.33
C GLY A 12 -8.85 -7.84 -10.18
N PHE A 13 -8.71 -7.05 -9.12
CA PHE A 13 -9.51 -5.84 -8.86
C PHE A 13 -8.87 -4.54 -9.39
N CYS A 14 -7.57 -4.54 -9.69
CA CYS A 14 -6.79 -3.33 -9.88
C CYS A 14 -6.92 -2.81 -11.33
N SER A 15 -6.94 -1.48 -11.48
CA SER A 15 -6.97 -0.82 -12.80
C SER A 15 -5.57 -0.55 -13.37
N VAL A 16 -4.52 -0.75 -12.59
CA VAL A 16 -3.13 -0.57 -13.02
C VAL A 16 -2.73 -1.71 -13.95
N ARG A 17 -1.99 -1.39 -15.02
CA ARG A 17 -1.54 -2.39 -15.99
C ARG A 17 -0.44 -3.27 -15.39
N SER A 18 -0.51 -4.56 -15.67
CA SER A 18 0.55 -5.51 -15.39
C SER A 18 1.43 -5.70 -16.63
N ASP A 19 2.58 -5.03 -16.66
CA ASP A 19 3.61 -5.14 -17.69
C ASP A 19 4.98 -4.72 -17.15
N ALA A 20 6.03 -4.93 -17.95
CA ALA A 20 7.41 -4.66 -17.55
C ALA A 20 7.60 -3.17 -17.19
N PRO A 21 7.95 -2.84 -15.93
CA PRO A 21 8.12 -1.46 -15.52
C PRO A 21 9.34 -0.79 -16.17
N ALA A 22 9.26 0.52 -16.35
CA ALA A 22 10.42 1.32 -16.71
C ALA A 22 11.42 1.42 -15.55
N GLN A 23 12.64 1.85 -15.87
CA GLN A 23 13.63 2.18 -14.85
C GLN A 23 13.09 3.29 -13.92
N PRO A 24 13.28 3.20 -12.60
CA PRO A 24 12.87 4.25 -11.68
C PRO A 24 13.52 5.59 -12.04
N ASP A 25 12.74 6.65 -11.98
CA ASP A 25 13.25 8.00 -12.17
C ASP A 25 13.77 8.55 -10.83
N ILE A 26 15.07 8.82 -10.79
CA ILE A 26 15.76 9.34 -9.59
C ILE A 26 15.25 10.71 -9.14
N ASN A 27 14.64 11.49 -10.02
CA ASN A 27 14.11 12.83 -9.72
C ASN A 27 12.61 12.81 -9.39
N GLU A 28 11.94 11.65 -9.47
CA GLU A 28 10.53 11.52 -9.11
C GLU A 28 10.21 11.98 -7.67
N PRO A 29 11.02 11.68 -6.64
CA PRO A 29 10.79 12.17 -5.28
C PRO A 29 10.67 13.70 -5.19
N GLU A 30 11.57 14.42 -5.85
CA GLU A 30 11.59 15.88 -5.86
C GLU A 30 10.38 16.47 -6.58
N ARG A 31 10.01 15.89 -7.73
CA ARG A 31 8.83 16.33 -8.49
C ARG A 31 7.53 16.10 -7.73
N VAL A 32 7.40 15.00 -7.00
CA VAL A 32 6.25 14.75 -6.13
C VAL A 32 6.19 15.82 -5.03
N ALA A 33 7.32 16.15 -4.44
CA ALA A 33 7.39 17.19 -3.41
C ALA A 33 7.07 18.59 -3.96
N ASP A 34 7.53 18.94 -5.18
CA ASP A 34 7.18 20.19 -5.85
C ASP A 34 5.68 20.28 -6.12
N ALA A 35 5.08 19.22 -6.67
CA ALA A 35 3.65 19.18 -6.94
C ALA A 35 2.82 19.29 -5.65
N ALA A 36 3.24 18.62 -4.57
CA ALA A 36 2.58 18.71 -3.27
C ALA A 36 2.65 20.14 -2.71
N LEU A 37 3.79 20.83 -2.88
CA LEU A 37 3.99 22.20 -2.44
C LEU A 37 3.13 23.18 -3.23
N GLU A 38 3.12 23.06 -4.56
CA GLU A 38 2.31 23.91 -5.46
C GLU A 38 0.81 23.81 -5.14
N LEU A 39 0.33 22.61 -4.82
CA LEU A 39 -1.05 22.36 -4.42
C LEU A 39 -1.37 22.78 -2.97
N GLY A 40 -0.36 23.16 -2.17
CA GLY A 40 -0.54 23.53 -0.77
C GLY A 40 -1.10 22.40 0.09
N LEU A 41 -0.68 21.15 -0.16
CA LEU A 41 -1.23 19.98 0.54
C LEU A 41 -0.88 19.99 2.03
N ARG A 42 -1.90 19.79 2.87
CA ARG A 42 -1.72 19.56 4.32
C ARG A 42 -1.62 18.07 4.68
N TYR A 43 -2.02 17.20 3.76
CA TYR A 43 -1.97 15.75 3.90
C TYR A 43 -1.67 15.15 2.53
N ALA A 44 -0.62 14.36 2.41
CA ALA A 44 -0.20 13.71 1.18
C ALA A 44 -0.15 12.19 1.37
N VAL A 45 -0.80 11.45 0.47
CA VAL A 45 -0.71 10.00 0.41
C VAL A 45 0.24 9.62 -0.73
N ILE A 46 1.31 8.90 -0.40
CA ILE A 46 2.28 8.37 -1.36
C ILE A 46 2.04 6.88 -1.51
N THR A 47 1.85 6.41 -2.74
CA THR A 47 1.67 5.00 -3.05
C THR A 47 2.44 4.64 -4.32
N SER A 48 2.65 3.36 -4.58
CA SER A 48 3.36 2.87 -5.75
C SER A 48 2.69 1.67 -6.38
N VAL A 49 3.08 1.39 -7.62
CA VAL A 49 2.97 0.05 -8.19
C VAL A 49 3.90 -0.93 -7.45
N THR A 50 3.68 -2.23 -7.60
CA THR A 50 4.64 -3.23 -7.10
C THR A 50 5.83 -3.34 -8.05
N ARG A 51 7.03 -3.38 -7.48
CA ARG A 51 8.32 -3.42 -8.20
C ARG A 51 9.15 -4.62 -7.77
N ASP A 52 8.62 -5.82 -8.00
CA ASP A 52 9.32 -7.07 -7.67
C ASP A 52 10.63 -7.27 -8.47
N ASP A 53 10.86 -6.43 -9.49
CA ASP A 53 12.08 -6.35 -10.29
C ASP A 53 13.22 -5.59 -9.60
N LEU A 54 12.91 -4.79 -8.57
CA LEU A 54 13.90 -4.03 -7.79
C LEU A 54 14.35 -4.83 -6.55
N PRO A 55 15.64 -4.76 -6.16
CA PRO A 55 16.15 -5.50 -5.00
C PRO A 55 15.45 -5.21 -3.67
N ASP A 56 14.98 -3.98 -3.45
CA ASP A 56 14.29 -3.55 -2.24
C ASP A 56 12.78 -3.33 -2.45
N GLY A 57 12.24 -3.81 -3.58
CA GLY A 57 10.85 -3.62 -3.95
C GLY A 57 10.41 -2.16 -4.15
N GLY A 58 11.36 -1.21 -4.25
CA GLY A 58 11.09 0.23 -4.35
C GLY A 58 11.03 0.96 -3.01
N ALA A 59 11.38 0.30 -1.88
CA ALA A 59 11.36 0.91 -0.55
C ALA A 59 12.20 2.20 -0.46
N SER A 60 13.36 2.24 -1.10
CA SER A 60 14.22 3.45 -1.14
C SER A 60 13.52 4.62 -1.82
N GLN A 61 12.70 4.37 -2.86
CA GLN A 61 11.95 5.44 -3.55
C GLN A 61 10.88 6.04 -2.63
N PHE A 62 10.19 5.19 -1.84
CA PHE A 62 9.27 5.69 -0.81
C PHE A 62 10.01 6.57 0.20
N ALA A 63 11.13 6.08 0.74
CA ALA A 63 11.92 6.82 1.72
C ALA A 63 12.39 8.18 1.20
N GLU A 64 12.92 8.23 -0.02
CA GLU A 64 13.34 9.49 -0.64
C GLU A 64 12.16 10.43 -0.92
N THR A 65 11.01 9.90 -1.33
CA THR A 65 9.80 10.72 -1.55
C THR A 65 9.26 11.30 -0.24
N ILE A 66 9.22 10.51 0.85
CA ILE A 66 8.83 11.02 2.17
C ILE A 66 9.77 12.15 2.60
N ARG A 67 11.09 11.97 2.47
CA ARG A 67 12.09 12.99 2.85
C ARG A 67 11.95 14.26 1.99
N ALA A 68 11.76 14.12 0.69
CA ALA A 68 11.58 15.26 -0.21
C ALA A 68 10.32 16.07 0.14
N VAL A 69 9.18 15.39 0.33
CA VAL A 69 7.92 16.03 0.73
C VAL A 69 8.08 16.71 2.09
N ARG A 70 8.67 16.05 3.08
CA ARG A 70 8.90 16.61 4.43
C ARG A 70 9.78 17.86 4.40
N ARG A 71 10.82 17.90 3.54
CA ARG A 71 11.69 19.09 3.39
C ARG A 71 10.93 20.31 2.90
N LYS A 72 10.03 20.14 1.91
CA LYS A 72 9.27 21.25 1.30
C LYS A 72 8.01 21.61 2.08
N LEU A 73 7.43 20.64 2.77
CA LEU A 73 6.18 20.75 3.52
C LEU A 73 6.35 20.17 4.92
N PRO A 74 7.08 20.85 5.84
CA PRO A 74 7.39 20.32 7.16
C PRO A 74 6.15 20.02 8.01
N ASP A 75 5.08 20.80 7.84
CA ASP A 75 3.82 20.68 8.59
C ASP A 75 2.82 19.70 7.96
N ALA A 76 3.03 19.27 6.71
CA ALA A 76 2.11 18.35 6.04
C ALA A 76 2.23 16.95 6.64
N LYS A 77 1.09 16.27 6.76
CA LYS A 77 1.05 14.86 7.14
C LYS A 77 1.32 13.97 5.94
N ILE A 78 2.11 12.92 6.14
CA ILE A 78 2.52 12.00 5.08
C ILE A 78 2.01 10.59 5.43
N GLU A 79 1.09 10.06 4.62
CA GLU A 79 0.71 8.65 4.64
C GLU A 79 1.43 7.93 3.50
N VAL A 80 1.93 6.73 3.76
CA VAL A 80 2.38 5.82 2.69
C VAL A 80 1.43 4.64 2.58
N LEU A 81 1.06 4.27 1.35
CA LEU A 81 0.38 3.01 1.03
C LEU A 81 1.34 2.13 0.22
N THR A 82 1.92 1.13 0.88
CA THR A 82 3.01 0.32 0.32
C THR A 82 2.54 -1.02 -0.23
N PRO A 83 3.28 -1.61 -1.19
CA PRO A 83 3.20 -3.04 -1.44
C PRO A 83 3.68 -3.85 -0.22
N ASP A 84 3.62 -5.18 -0.31
CA ASP A 84 4.05 -6.08 0.77
C ASP A 84 5.57 -6.29 0.85
N PHE A 85 6.33 -5.79 -0.15
CA PHE A 85 7.77 -6.02 -0.31
C PHE A 85 8.17 -7.51 -0.22
N LYS A 86 7.25 -8.44 -0.55
CA LYS A 86 7.40 -9.90 -0.33
C LYS A 86 7.78 -10.26 1.11
N GLY A 87 7.39 -9.43 2.08
CA GLY A 87 7.72 -9.62 3.50
C GLY A 87 9.16 -9.26 3.87
N ASP A 88 9.91 -8.55 3.02
CA ASP A 88 11.27 -8.12 3.34
C ASP A 88 11.27 -7.09 4.48
N ALA A 89 11.78 -7.51 5.64
CA ALA A 89 11.89 -6.70 6.84
C ALA A 89 12.82 -5.49 6.65
N ASN A 90 13.86 -5.59 5.82
CA ASN A 90 14.76 -4.47 5.55
C ASN A 90 14.08 -3.41 4.67
N ALA A 91 13.36 -3.84 3.63
CA ALA A 91 12.56 -2.94 2.80
C ALA A 91 11.51 -2.20 3.64
N LEU A 92 10.79 -2.92 4.50
CA LEU A 92 9.86 -2.32 5.45
C LEU A 92 10.55 -1.30 6.35
N LYS A 93 11.70 -1.65 6.94
CA LYS A 93 12.47 -0.77 7.82
C LYS A 93 12.92 0.52 7.11
N ILE A 94 13.36 0.43 5.85
CA ILE A 94 13.76 1.62 5.05
C ILE A 94 12.62 2.65 4.98
N VAL A 95 11.40 2.19 4.75
CA VAL A 95 10.22 3.08 4.68
C VAL A 95 9.89 3.67 6.04
N LEU A 96 9.91 2.85 7.11
CA LEU A 96 9.59 3.31 8.47
C LEU A 96 10.63 4.30 9.02
N ASP A 97 11.92 4.07 8.73
CA ASP A 97 13.02 4.97 9.12
C ASP A 97 12.89 6.37 8.46
N ALA A 98 12.16 6.48 7.34
CA ALA A 98 11.84 7.77 6.73
C ALA A 98 10.71 8.54 7.46
N ALA A 99 10.12 7.95 8.50
CA ALA A 99 9.14 8.55 9.41
C ALA A 99 7.89 9.14 8.72
N PRO A 100 7.11 8.32 7.98
CA PRO A 100 5.74 8.72 7.62
C PRO A 100 4.88 8.90 8.88
N ASP A 101 3.84 9.73 8.81
CA ASP A 101 2.87 9.89 9.89
C ASP A 101 1.92 8.67 9.98
N VAL A 102 1.61 8.06 8.85
CA VAL A 102 0.79 6.84 8.75
C VAL A 102 1.44 5.85 7.78
N PHE A 103 1.59 4.60 8.22
CA PHE A 103 1.99 3.47 7.40
C PHE A 103 0.76 2.63 7.04
N ASN A 104 0.42 2.57 5.76
CA ASN A 104 -0.74 1.86 5.24
C ASN A 104 -0.30 0.67 4.37
N HIS A 105 -0.89 -0.48 4.62
CA HIS A 105 -0.83 -1.65 3.75
C HIS A 105 -2.20 -2.32 3.73
N ASN A 106 -2.84 -2.33 2.57
CA ASN A 106 -4.17 -2.92 2.43
C ASN A 106 -4.09 -4.45 2.33
N VAL A 107 -5.00 -5.12 3.02
CA VAL A 107 -5.29 -6.56 2.86
C VAL A 107 -6.27 -6.82 1.71
N GLU A 108 -7.10 -5.83 1.37
CA GLU A 108 -8.04 -5.80 0.24
C GLU A 108 -9.24 -6.74 0.34
N THR A 109 -9.08 -7.99 0.78
CA THR A 109 -10.17 -8.96 0.88
C THR A 109 -9.92 -10.01 1.96
N VAL A 110 -10.88 -10.91 2.15
CA VAL A 110 -10.84 -12.03 3.12
C VAL A 110 -9.95 -13.17 2.64
N LYS A 111 -9.42 -13.96 3.59
CA LYS A 111 -8.46 -15.05 3.33
C LYS A 111 -8.88 -16.03 2.23
N ARG A 112 -10.15 -16.44 2.18
CA ARG A 112 -10.66 -17.38 1.16
C ARG A 112 -10.54 -16.84 -0.27
N LEU A 113 -10.70 -15.53 -0.45
CA LEU A 113 -10.70 -14.88 -1.76
C LEU A 113 -9.31 -14.42 -2.19
N TYR A 114 -8.32 -14.53 -1.31
CA TYR A 114 -7.03 -13.86 -1.48
C TYR A 114 -6.30 -14.26 -2.77
N ASP A 115 -6.19 -15.57 -3.04
CA ASP A 115 -5.51 -16.07 -4.25
C ASP A 115 -6.23 -15.68 -5.54
N THR A 116 -7.54 -15.45 -5.48
CA THR A 116 -8.34 -15.02 -6.63
C THR A 116 -8.22 -13.51 -6.86
N VAL A 117 -8.24 -12.72 -5.78
CA VAL A 117 -8.23 -11.26 -5.83
C VAL A 117 -6.80 -10.71 -6.01
N ARG A 118 -5.81 -11.39 -5.41
CA ARG A 118 -4.39 -11.01 -5.34
C ARG A 118 -3.49 -12.23 -5.58
N PRO A 119 -3.44 -12.81 -6.79
CA PRO A 119 -2.76 -14.08 -7.08
C PRO A 119 -1.25 -14.10 -6.79
N GLN A 120 -0.63 -12.92 -6.62
CA GLN A 120 0.81 -12.77 -6.35
C GLN A 120 1.07 -12.13 -4.99
N ALA A 121 0.10 -12.12 -4.09
CA ALA A 121 0.28 -11.71 -2.70
C ALA A 121 -0.16 -12.83 -1.77
N ASP A 122 0.30 -12.80 -0.53
CA ASP A 122 -0.11 -13.74 0.52
C ASP A 122 -0.80 -13.00 1.67
N TYR A 123 -1.87 -13.61 2.20
CA TYR A 123 -2.71 -13.02 3.25
C TYR A 123 -1.91 -12.85 4.55
N GLU A 124 -1.19 -13.90 4.96
CA GLU A 124 -0.40 -13.87 6.19
C GLU A 124 0.78 -12.91 6.07
N CYS A 125 1.43 -12.85 4.91
CA CYS A 125 2.45 -11.86 4.59
C CYS A 125 1.93 -10.44 4.79
N SER A 126 0.73 -10.14 4.29
CA SER A 126 0.13 -8.80 4.37
C SER A 126 -0.24 -8.41 5.80
N LEU A 127 -0.75 -9.36 6.60
CA LEU A 127 -0.93 -9.15 8.04
C LEU A 127 0.41 -8.97 8.77
N ASN A 128 1.43 -9.74 8.41
CA ASN A 128 2.77 -9.66 9.00
C ASN A 128 3.46 -8.33 8.67
N VAL A 129 3.21 -7.72 7.51
CA VAL A 129 3.71 -6.37 7.18
C VAL A 129 3.20 -5.35 8.20
N LEU A 130 1.90 -5.36 8.52
CA LEU A 130 1.30 -4.46 9.52
C LEU A 130 1.85 -4.74 10.93
N LYS A 131 1.92 -6.02 11.30
CA LYS A 131 2.45 -6.47 12.60
C LYS A 131 3.90 -6.06 12.79
N ASN A 132 4.74 -6.26 11.78
CA ASN A 132 6.15 -5.90 11.80
C ASN A 132 6.31 -4.38 11.83
N ALA A 133 5.51 -3.63 11.07
CA ALA A 133 5.52 -2.17 11.11
C ALA A 133 5.23 -1.64 12.52
N LYS A 134 4.20 -2.21 13.17
CA LYS A 134 3.83 -1.84 14.54
C LYS A 134 4.92 -2.19 15.55
N ALA A 135 5.60 -3.33 15.37
CA ALA A 135 6.69 -3.77 16.25
C ALA A 135 7.95 -2.91 16.08
N MET A 136 8.32 -2.56 14.84
CA MET A 136 9.53 -1.78 14.53
C MET A 136 9.37 -0.29 14.85
N ALA A 137 8.18 0.28 14.62
CA ALA A 137 7.92 1.70 14.77
C ALA A 137 6.56 1.95 15.48
N PRO A 138 6.43 1.66 16.78
CA PRO A 138 5.15 1.68 17.50
C PRO A 138 4.45 3.05 17.54
N ASN A 139 5.22 4.13 17.32
CA ASN A 139 4.71 5.51 17.27
C ASN A 139 4.07 5.87 15.92
N ILE A 140 4.39 5.14 14.84
CA ILE A 140 3.76 5.35 13.53
C ILE A 140 2.41 4.64 13.52
N LYS A 141 1.36 5.34 13.06
CA LYS A 141 0.03 4.75 12.98
C LYS A 141 -0.04 3.80 11.80
N THR A 142 -0.57 2.60 12.02
CA THR A 142 -0.79 1.61 10.98
C THR A 142 -2.21 1.71 10.43
N LYS A 143 -2.38 1.46 9.14
CA LYS A 143 -3.66 1.49 8.45
C LYS A 143 -3.78 0.32 7.49
N SER A 144 -5.00 -0.15 7.30
CA SER A 144 -5.33 -1.11 6.25
C SER A 144 -6.69 -0.79 5.64
N GLY A 145 -7.00 -1.48 4.56
CA GLY A 145 -8.24 -1.34 3.82
C GLY A 145 -8.69 -2.67 3.25
N LEU A 146 -10.01 -2.78 3.07
CA LEU A 146 -10.66 -3.85 2.34
C LEU A 146 -11.76 -3.28 1.44
N MET A 147 -12.02 -4.02 0.36
CA MET A 147 -13.14 -3.78 -0.52
C MET A 147 -14.19 -4.86 -0.30
N LEU A 148 -15.45 -4.44 -0.25
CA LEU A 148 -16.61 -5.31 -0.21
C LEU A 148 -17.20 -5.52 -1.61
N GLY A 149 -17.93 -6.61 -1.80
CA GLY A 149 -18.58 -6.95 -3.07
C GLY A 149 -17.70 -7.81 -4.00
N LEU A 150 -16.80 -8.61 -3.43
CA LEU A 150 -16.00 -9.61 -4.13
C LEU A 150 -16.49 -11.05 -3.83
N GLY A 151 -17.57 -11.19 -3.08
CA GLY A 151 -18.18 -12.47 -2.67
C GLY A 151 -17.76 -12.94 -1.28
N GLU A 152 -17.26 -12.01 -0.45
CA GLU A 152 -16.99 -12.23 0.96
C GLU A 152 -18.28 -12.27 1.78
N THR A 153 -18.30 -13.06 2.85
CA THR A 153 -19.41 -13.08 3.81
C THR A 153 -19.14 -12.16 5.00
N ILE A 154 -20.20 -11.75 5.71
CA ILE A 154 -20.09 -10.94 6.92
C ILE A 154 -19.22 -11.62 8.00
N ASP A 155 -19.32 -12.94 8.13
CA ASP A 155 -18.52 -13.71 9.09
C ASP A 155 -17.02 -13.66 8.75
N GLU A 156 -16.68 -13.75 7.45
CA GLU A 156 -15.30 -13.63 6.98
C GLU A 156 -14.75 -12.22 7.15
N VAL A 157 -15.56 -11.20 6.88
CA VAL A 157 -15.19 -9.79 7.14
C VAL A 157 -14.96 -9.56 8.64
N THR A 158 -15.80 -10.14 9.49
CA THR A 158 -15.65 -10.06 10.94
C THR A 158 -14.38 -10.76 11.41
N ALA A 159 -14.03 -11.91 10.82
CA ALA A 159 -12.76 -12.60 11.09
C ALA A 159 -11.56 -11.75 10.66
N LEU A 160 -11.61 -11.16 9.47
CA LEU A 160 -10.59 -10.25 8.97
C LEU A 160 -10.38 -9.04 9.89
N PHE A 161 -11.44 -8.48 10.47
CA PHE A 161 -11.30 -7.38 11.44
C PHE A 161 -10.54 -7.81 12.69
N LYS A 162 -10.81 -9.03 13.20
CA LYS A 162 -10.07 -9.59 14.33
C LYS A 162 -8.60 -9.79 13.99
N ASP A 163 -8.30 -10.27 12.78
CA ASP A 163 -6.94 -10.46 12.31
C ASP A 163 -6.18 -9.13 12.23
N LEU A 164 -6.81 -8.08 11.69
CA LEU A 164 -6.24 -6.73 11.62
C LEU A 164 -6.00 -6.10 12.99
N ILE A 165 -6.94 -6.28 13.93
CA ILE A 165 -6.76 -5.87 15.33
C ILE A 165 -5.57 -6.63 15.95
N GLY A 166 -5.48 -7.95 15.72
CA GLY A 166 -4.37 -8.79 16.17
C GLY A 166 -3.01 -8.41 15.57
N ALA A 167 -2.99 -7.89 14.35
CA ALA A 167 -1.81 -7.33 13.69
C ALA A 167 -1.45 -5.91 14.20
N GLY A 168 -2.27 -5.31 15.07
CA GLY A 168 -2.03 -3.97 15.61
C GLY A 168 -2.34 -2.83 14.64
N CYS A 169 -3.31 -3.02 13.73
CA CYS A 169 -3.82 -2.00 12.82
C CYS A 169 -4.57 -0.89 13.58
N ASP A 170 -4.18 0.37 13.45
CA ASP A 170 -4.84 1.50 14.13
C ASP A 170 -6.06 2.05 13.36
N PHE A 171 -6.01 2.03 12.03
CA PHE A 171 -7.05 2.58 11.15
C PHE A 171 -7.54 1.55 10.12
N LEU A 172 -8.84 1.54 9.86
CA LEU A 172 -9.45 0.66 8.86
C LEU A 172 -10.35 1.44 7.91
N THR A 173 -10.18 1.21 6.61
CA THR A 173 -11.11 1.69 5.58
C THR A 173 -11.88 0.53 4.96
N VAL A 174 -13.20 0.64 4.90
CA VAL A 174 -14.09 -0.33 4.27
C VAL A 174 -14.84 0.37 3.14
N GLY A 175 -14.68 -0.11 1.91
CA GLY A 175 -15.29 0.51 0.73
C GLY A 175 -15.93 -0.51 -0.19
N GLN A 176 -16.80 -0.06 -1.09
CA GLN A 176 -17.37 -0.91 -2.14
C GLN A 176 -16.36 -1.12 -3.26
N TYR A 177 -16.16 -2.37 -3.70
CA TYR A 177 -15.44 -2.69 -4.92
C TYR A 177 -16.20 -2.16 -6.13
N LEU A 178 -15.55 -1.31 -6.92
CA LEU A 178 -16.03 -0.81 -8.20
C LEU A 178 -15.18 -1.41 -9.31
N ARG A 179 -15.79 -2.30 -10.11
CA ARG A 179 -15.12 -3.02 -11.19
C ARG A 179 -14.56 -2.05 -12.24
N PRO A 180 -13.22 -1.97 -12.43
CA PRO A 180 -12.63 -0.99 -13.36
C PRO A 180 -12.98 -1.27 -14.82
N THR A 181 -12.90 -2.53 -15.25
CA THR A 181 -13.19 -2.96 -16.62
C THR A 181 -13.90 -4.31 -16.65
N LYS A 182 -14.46 -4.68 -17.81
CA LYS A 182 -15.05 -6.02 -18.03
C LYS A 182 -14.05 -7.19 -17.93
N LYS A 183 -12.74 -6.91 -17.86
CA LYS A 183 -11.71 -7.95 -17.68
C LYS A 183 -11.40 -8.22 -16.20
N ASN A 184 -11.61 -7.24 -15.32
CA ASN A 184 -11.42 -7.37 -13.88
C ASN A 184 -12.50 -8.27 -13.27
N LEU A 185 -12.29 -8.70 -12.02
CA LEU A 185 -13.25 -9.51 -11.26
C LEU A 185 -14.64 -8.85 -11.25
N PRO A 186 -15.73 -9.63 -11.38
CA PRO A 186 -17.08 -9.09 -11.26
C PRO A 186 -17.36 -8.60 -9.83
N VAL A 187 -18.31 -7.68 -9.70
CA VAL A 187 -18.93 -7.41 -8.40
C VAL A 187 -19.83 -8.59 -8.06
N VAL A 188 -19.76 -9.08 -6.83
CA VAL A 188 -20.54 -10.21 -6.32
C VAL A 188 -21.20 -9.78 -5.02
N GLU A 189 -22.51 -10.01 -4.90
CA GLU A 189 -23.30 -9.76 -3.69
C GLU A 189 -23.19 -10.91 -2.68
#